data_AF-A0A0D8IXN4-F1
#
_entry.id   AF-A0A0D8IXN4-F1
#
_cell.length_a   1.000
_cell.length_b   1.000
_cell.length_c   1.000
_cell.angle_alpha   90.00
_cell.angle_beta   90.00
_cell.angle_gamma   90.00
#
_symmetry.space_group_name_H-M   'P 1'
#
loop_
_entity.id
_entity.type
_entity.pdbx_description
1 polymer ?
#
loop_
_entity_poly.entity_id
_entity_poly.type
_entity_poly.pdbx_seq_one_letter_code
_entity_poly.pdbx_strand_id
1 'polypeptide(L)'
;MEEEHRSEGTLRDTAPEPRYRGSNNMYRGVTISVKALTGAILAGLAALALAIVFLAGSGGFTVTFETDGGSQVPAQTCRYGELVQRPEDPVKEGYVFDGWYWDVEREHRPWDFAQDTVEDSMYLYARWQPVP
;
A
#
# COMPACT_ATOMS: atom_id res chain seq x y z
N MET A 1 -29.19 -83.89 22.79
CA MET A 1 -27.84 -83.32 22.79
C MET A 1 -27.43 -83.24 21.31
N GLU A 2 -28.14 -82.48 20.47
CA GLU A 2 -28.05 -81.00 20.34
C GLU A 2 -26.58 -80.57 20.21
N GLU A 3 -26.10 -79.88 19.19
CA GLU A 3 -26.59 -79.33 17.91
C GLU A 3 -25.31 -79.10 17.08
N GLU A 4 -25.26 -79.51 15.83
CA GLU A 4 -25.45 -78.66 14.64
C GLU A 4 -24.25 -77.75 14.25
N HIS A 5 -23.73 -78.07 13.05
CA HIS A 5 -23.16 -77.23 11.98
C HIS A 5 -21.94 -76.33 12.24
N ARG A 6 -20.84 -76.52 11.48
CA ARG A 6 -20.64 -76.06 10.08
C ARG A 6 -20.83 -74.54 10.02
N SER A 7 -19.84 -73.71 9.66
CA SER A 7 -19.33 -73.61 8.28
C SER A 7 -18.14 -72.67 8.21
N GLU A 8 -17.25 -72.97 7.28
CA GLU A 8 -16.13 -72.18 6.78
C GLU A 8 -16.56 -70.81 6.22
N GLY A 9 -15.59 -69.89 6.06
CA GLY A 9 -15.76 -68.82 5.07
C GLY A 9 -14.95 -67.54 5.29
N THR A 10 -13.73 -67.54 4.76
CA THR A 10 -13.14 -66.43 3.97
C THR A 10 -13.05 -65.04 4.63
N LEU A 11 -11.85 -64.75 5.16
CA LEU A 11 -11.32 -63.40 5.40
C LEU A 11 -11.43 -62.53 4.14
N ARG A 12 -12.35 -61.56 4.14
CA ARG A 12 -12.22 -60.32 3.38
C ARG A 12 -12.02 -59.20 4.40
N ASP A 13 -10.78 -58.83 4.60
CA ASP A 13 -10.36 -57.67 5.37
C ASP A 13 -10.81 -56.40 4.64
N THR A 14 -12.05 -55.98 4.88
CA THR A 14 -12.50 -54.61 4.59
C THR A 14 -12.07 -53.71 5.73
N ALA A 15 -10.91 -53.06 5.56
CA ALA A 15 -10.52 -51.95 6.41
C ALA A 15 -11.63 -50.87 6.40
N PRO A 16 -12.03 -50.32 7.56
CA PRO A 16 -13.08 -49.31 7.62
C PRO A 16 -12.59 -48.00 6.99
N GLU A 17 -13.37 -47.47 6.05
CA GLU A 17 -13.22 -46.13 5.46
C GLU A 17 -12.96 -45.08 6.57
N PRO A 18 -11.96 -44.19 6.43
CA PRO A 18 -11.78 -43.10 7.37
C PRO A 18 -12.98 -42.16 7.28
N ARG A 19 -13.86 -42.23 8.27
CA ARG A 19 -14.91 -41.24 8.48
C ARG A 19 -14.23 -39.89 8.68
N TYR A 20 -14.28 -39.04 7.65
CA TYR A 20 -13.95 -37.63 7.77
C TYR A 20 -14.96 -37.00 8.74
N ARG A 21 -14.62 -37.09 10.03
CA ARG A 21 -15.30 -36.40 11.12
C ARG A 21 -15.05 -34.92 10.91
N GLY A 22 -16.13 -34.20 10.63
CA GLY A 22 -16.13 -32.80 10.24
C GLY A 22 -15.20 -31.94 11.10
N SER A 23 -14.22 -31.33 10.45
CA SER A 23 -13.63 -30.09 10.94
C SER A 23 -14.50 -28.95 10.42
N ASN A 24 -15.02 -28.18 11.36
CA ASN A 24 -15.88 -27.03 11.15
C ASN A 24 -15.28 -26.09 10.09
N ASN A 25 -15.90 -26.02 8.91
CA ASN A 25 -15.61 -24.96 7.96
C ASN A 25 -16.22 -23.66 8.49
N MET A 26 -15.47 -22.93 9.32
CA MET A 26 -15.86 -21.65 9.92
C MET A 26 -16.04 -20.51 8.89
N TYR A 27 -15.89 -20.80 7.59
CA TYR A 27 -16.23 -19.91 6.48
C TYR A 27 -17.61 -20.19 5.88
N ARG A 28 -18.31 -21.24 6.33
CA ARG A 28 -19.63 -21.62 5.82
C ARG A 28 -20.72 -20.78 6.51
N GLY A 29 -20.93 -19.58 6.00
CA GLY A 29 -21.87 -18.59 6.55
C GLY A 29 -21.34 -17.16 6.52
N VAL A 30 -20.08 -16.98 6.15
CA VAL A 30 -19.44 -15.68 6.01
C VAL A 30 -19.39 -15.34 4.52
N THR A 31 -20.47 -14.78 3.98
CA THR A 31 -20.47 -14.18 2.63
C THR A 31 -19.77 -12.82 2.68
N ILE A 32 -18.46 -12.81 2.92
CA ILE A 32 -17.67 -11.59 2.69
C ILE A 32 -17.61 -11.42 1.18
N SER A 33 -18.41 -10.49 0.66
CA SER A 33 -18.38 -10.10 -0.73
C SER A 33 -16.96 -9.63 -1.09
N VAL A 34 -16.44 -9.99 -2.26
CA VAL A 34 -15.11 -9.54 -2.72
C VAL A 34 -14.96 -8.02 -2.60
N LYS A 35 -16.04 -7.26 -2.82
CA LYS A 35 -16.11 -5.81 -2.60
C LYS A 35 -15.75 -5.38 -1.17
N ALA A 36 -16.14 -6.13 -0.16
CA ALA A 36 -15.80 -5.86 1.24
C ALA A 36 -14.34 -6.19 1.55
N LEU A 37 -13.78 -7.25 0.94
CA LEU A 37 -12.36 -7.58 1.06
C LEU A 37 -11.49 -6.53 0.34
N THR A 38 -11.84 -6.15 -0.88
CA THR A 38 -11.15 -5.07 -1.61
C THR A 38 -11.23 -3.76 -0.84
N GLY A 39 -12.38 -3.43 -0.26
CA GLY A 39 -12.53 -2.27 0.63
C GLY A 39 -11.64 -2.34 1.87
N ALA A 40 -11.55 -3.50 2.53
CA ALA A 40 -10.70 -3.70 3.70
C ALA A 40 -9.20 -3.63 3.37
N ILE A 41 -8.78 -4.17 2.22
CA ILE A 41 -7.40 -4.07 1.73
C ILE A 41 -7.05 -2.62 1.41
N LEU A 42 -7.93 -1.89 0.71
CA LEU A 42 -7.72 -0.47 0.41
C LEU A 42 -7.64 0.37 1.69
N ALA A 43 -8.53 0.14 2.66
CA ALA A 43 -8.48 0.81 3.95
C ALA A 43 -7.20 0.48 4.73
N GLY A 44 -6.75 -0.78 4.69
CA GLY A 44 -5.49 -1.22 5.29
C GLY A 44 -4.26 -0.60 4.65
N LEU A 45 -4.22 -0.50 3.32
CA LEU A 45 -3.13 0.16 2.59
C LEU A 45 -3.08 1.66 2.86
N ALA A 46 -4.24 2.33 2.90
CA ALA A 46 -4.31 3.74 3.27
C ALA A 46 -3.86 3.98 4.72
N ALA A 47 -4.33 3.17 5.67
CA ALA A 47 -3.91 3.24 7.06
C ALA A 47 -2.42 2.91 7.24
N LEU A 48 -1.88 1.96 6.46
CA LEU A 48 -0.45 1.63 6.47
C LEU A 48 0.39 2.76 5.87
N ALA A 49 -0.04 3.37 4.76
CA ALA A 49 0.63 4.54 4.20
C ALA A 49 0.63 5.71 5.21
N LEU A 50 -0.50 5.98 5.86
CA LEU A 50 -0.61 6.99 6.91
C LEU A 50 0.25 6.65 8.14
N ALA A 51 0.30 5.39 8.55
CA ALA A 51 1.13 4.93 9.66
C ALA A 51 2.62 4.99 9.32
N ILE A 52 3.03 4.68 8.08
CA ILE A 52 4.41 4.83 7.61
C ILE A 52 4.80 6.31 7.60
N VAL A 53 3.91 7.19 7.14
CA VAL A 53 4.10 8.65 7.19
C VAL A 53 4.21 9.13 8.65
N PHE A 54 3.41 8.59 9.57
CA PHE A 54 3.45 8.92 10.99
C PHE A 54 4.70 8.37 11.71
N LEU A 55 5.11 7.12 11.42
CA LEU A 55 6.30 6.48 11.99
C LEU A 55 7.61 7.07 11.44
N ALA A 56 7.61 7.54 10.18
CA ALA A 56 8.73 8.25 9.58
C ALA A 56 8.98 9.64 10.23
N GLY A 57 8.06 10.14 11.07
CA GLY A 57 8.14 11.45 11.74
C GLY A 57 9.07 11.53 12.95
N SER A 58 10.10 10.69 13.07
CA SER A 58 11.04 10.71 14.20
C SER A 58 12.50 10.89 13.74
N GLY A 59 12.85 12.14 13.39
CA GLY A 59 14.25 12.59 13.27
C GLY A 59 14.78 12.90 11.85
N GLY A 60 13.92 13.27 10.89
CA GLY A 60 14.33 13.70 9.55
C GLY A 60 13.97 15.15 9.24
N PHE A 61 14.52 15.67 8.15
CA PHE A 61 14.15 16.95 7.56
C PHE A 61 12.89 16.80 6.72
N THR A 62 12.00 17.78 6.82
CA THR A 62 10.72 17.75 6.12
C THR A 62 10.82 18.54 4.82
N VAL A 63 10.54 17.88 3.70
CA VAL A 63 10.38 18.51 2.39
C VAL A 63 8.90 18.70 2.11
N THR A 64 8.48 19.96 2.06
CA THR A 64 7.08 20.33 1.81
C THR A 64 6.90 20.77 0.38
N PHE A 65 5.88 20.24 -0.30
CA PHE A 65 5.57 20.57 -1.68
C PHE A 65 4.46 21.62 -1.75
N GLU A 66 4.79 22.82 -2.21
CA GLU A 66 3.85 23.92 -2.43
C GLU A 66 3.42 23.94 -3.90
N THR A 67 2.18 23.54 -4.16
CA THR A 67 1.68 23.32 -5.52
C THR A 67 1.07 24.58 -6.13
N ASP A 68 0.91 25.66 -5.36
CA ASP A 68 0.39 26.96 -5.82
C ASP A 68 -0.97 26.83 -6.54
N GLY A 69 -1.90 26.13 -5.88
CA GLY A 69 -3.25 25.89 -6.37
C GLY A 69 -3.41 24.67 -7.29
N GLY A 70 -2.38 23.84 -7.45
CA GLY A 70 -2.50 22.51 -8.05
C GLY A 70 -3.01 21.43 -7.07
N SER A 71 -3.14 20.19 -7.52
CA SER A 71 -3.48 19.05 -6.67
C SER A 71 -2.51 18.88 -5.50
N GLN A 72 -2.99 18.42 -4.34
CA GLN A 72 -2.16 18.25 -3.16
C GLN A 72 -1.08 17.19 -3.36
N VAL A 73 0.13 17.50 -2.91
CA VAL A 73 1.27 16.59 -2.88
C VAL A 73 1.68 16.39 -1.42
N PRO A 74 1.71 15.15 -0.90
CA PRO A 74 2.12 14.89 0.47
C PRO A 74 3.56 15.33 0.73
N ALA A 75 3.81 15.93 1.90
CA ALA A 75 5.16 16.20 2.37
C ALA A 75 5.93 14.90 2.60
N GLN A 76 7.26 14.98 2.45
CA GLN A 76 8.16 13.85 2.65
C GLN A 76 9.15 14.14 3.76
N THR A 77 9.53 13.10 4.50
CA THR A 77 10.57 13.18 5.53
C THR A 77 11.80 12.41 5.06
N CYS A 78 12.93 13.10 4.93
CA CYS A 78 14.20 12.56 4.44
C CYS A 78 15.32 12.83 5.46
N ARG A 79 16.39 12.05 5.44
CA ARG A 79 17.58 12.34 6.27
C ARG A 79 18.52 13.33 5.56
N TYR A 80 19.46 13.88 6.33
CA TYR A 80 20.56 14.67 5.78
C TYR A 80 21.28 13.89 4.68
N GLY A 81 21.48 14.50 3.52
CA GLY A 81 22.21 13.91 2.40
C GLY A 81 21.43 12.84 1.62
N GLU A 82 20.16 12.57 1.95
CA GLU A 82 19.31 11.68 1.15
C GLU A 82 18.63 12.41 -0.01
N LEU A 83 18.30 11.66 -1.06
CA LEU A 83 17.49 12.14 -2.18
C LEU A 83 16.01 12.14 -1.80
N VAL A 84 15.28 13.16 -2.23
CA VAL A 84 13.81 13.21 -2.13
C VAL A 84 13.21 12.28 -3.18
N GLN A 85 12.13 11.55 -2.85
CA GLN A 85 11.42 10.78 -3.88
C GLN A 85 10.61 11.74 -4.76
N ARG A 86 10.72 11.62 -6.07
CA ARG A 86 9.90 12.44 -6.98
C ARG A 86 8.41 12.12 -6.76
N PRO A 87 7.57 13.11 -6.39
CA PRO A 87 6.14 12.89 -6.28
C PRO A 87 5.50 12.74 -7.66
N GLU A 88 4.23 12.30 -7.69
CA GLU A 88 3.41 12.45 -8.91
C GLU A 88 3.27 13.94 -9.25
N ASP A 89 3.33 14.25 -10.55
CA ASP A 89 3.28 15.63 -11.01
C ASP A 89 1.89 16.21 -10.66
N PRO A 90 1.83 17.38 -9.99
CA PRO A 90 0.56 17.96 -9.61
C PRO A 90 -0.21 18.42 -10.85
N VAL A 91 -1.54 18.49 -10.74
CA VAL A 91 -2.42 18.94 -11.81
C VAL A 91 -3.05 20.28 -11.44
N LYS A 92 -3.03 21.23 -12.38
CA LYS A 92 -3.66 22.55 -12.27
C LYS A 92 -4.39 22.87 -13.57
N GLU A 93 -5.70 23.15 -13.49
CA GLU A 93 -6.54 23.39 -14.67
C GLU A 93 -6.05 24.62 -15.47
N GLY A 94 -5.87 24.46 -16.78
CA GLY A 94 -5.37 25.52 -17.68
C GLY A 94 -3.85 25.70 -17.66
N TYR A 95 -3.11 24.86 -16.93
CA TYR A 95 -1.66 24.92 -16.83
C TYR A 95 -1.00 23.55 -17.05
N VAL A 96 0.26 23.56 -17.48
CA VAL A 96 1.18 22.43 -17.59
C VAL A 96 2.22 22.56 -16.49
N PHE A 97 2.47 21.47 -15.76
CA PHE A 97 3.52 21.42 -14.75
C PHE A 97 4.90 21.46 -15.41
N ASP A 98 5.75 22.39 -14.99
CA ASP A 98 7.10 22.59 -15.53
C ASP A 98 8.16 21.88 -14.68
N GLY A 99 8.01 21.96 -13.36
CA GLY A 99 8.97 21.38 -12.43
C GLY A 99 8.85 21.92 -11.01
N TRP A 100 9.68 21.37 -10.13
CA TRP A 100 9.82 21.78 -8.74
C TRP A 100 11.03 22.69 -8.57
N TYR A 101 10.91 23.74 -7.77
CA TYR A 101 11.95 24.74 -7.55
C TYR A 101 12.11 24.95 -6.04
N TRP A 102 13.33 25.15 -5.55
CA TRP A 102 13.60 25.32 -4.12
C TRP A 102 13.45 26.79 -3.67
N ASP A 103 13.25 27.70 -4.62
CA ASP A 103 13.03 29.11 -4.40
C ASP A 103 11.60 29.52 -4.72
N VAL A 104 11.05 30.43 -3.90
CA VAL A 104 9.68 30.93 -4.06
C VAL A 104 9.47 31.69 -5.38
N GLU A 105 10.52 32.33 -5.88
CA GLU A 105 10.50 33.11 -7.13
C GLU A 105 10.61 32.22 -8.38
N ARG A 106 11.07 30.96 -8.23
CA ARG A 106 11.24 29.95 -9.30
C ARG A 106 12.16 30.44 -10.43
N GLU A 107 13.14 31.25 -10.06
CA GLU A 107 14.14 31.85 -10.96
C GLU A 107 15.39 30.99 -11.08
N HIS A 108 15.64 30.13 -10.10
CA HIS A 108 16.77 29.21 -10.12
C HIS A 108 16.49 27.98 -10.98
N ARG A 109 17.48 27.08 -11.07
CA ARG A 109 17.27 25.80 -11.75
C ARG A 109 16.21 24.96 -11.01
N PRO A 110 15.46 24.11 -11.74
CA PRO A 110 14.59 23.13 -11.09
C PRO A 110 15.40 22.17 -10.21
N TRP A 111 14.73 21.67 -9.18
CA TRP A 111 15.21 20.62 -8.29
C TRP A 111 15.37 19.31 -9.06
N ASP A 112 16.54 18.70 -8.95
CA ASP A 112 16.85 17.42 -9.56
C ASP A 112 16.76 16.31 -8.51
N PHE A 113 15.65 15.57 -8.52
CA PHE A 113 15.42 14.46 -7.57
C PHE A 113 16.44 13.32 -7.69
N ALA A 114 17.24 13.25 -8.75
CA ALA A 114 18.28 12.24 -8.92
C ALA A 114 19.66 12.68 -8.41
N GLN A 115 19.87 13.97 -8.15
CA GLN A 115 21.18 14.54 -7.79
C GLN A 115 21.15 15.37 -6.51
N ASP A 116 20.05 16.09 -6.27
CA ASP A 116 19.93 17.03 -5.17
C ASP A 116 19.50 16.34 -3.88
N THR A 117 20.24 16.64 -2.81
CA THR A 117 20.05 16.03 -1.50
C THR A 117 19.43 17.00 -0.50
N VAL A 118 18.71 16.46 0.47
CA VAL A 118 18.12 17.25 1.55
C VAL A 118 19.17 17.60 2.59
N GLU A 119 19.38 18.89 2.82
CA GLU A 119 20.30 19.40 3.84
C GLU A 119 19.57 19.95 5.09
N ASP A 120 18.37 20.49 4.90
CA ASP A 120 17.48 20.96 5.96
C ASP A 120 16.02 20.80 5.51
N SER A 121 15.08 21.07 6.41
CA SER A 121 13.66 21.17 6.09
C SER A 121 13.45 22.32 5.11
N MET A 122 12.84 22.02 3.97
CA MET A 122 12.74 22.95 2.85
C MET A 122 11.38 22.86 2.15
N TYR A 123 11.12 23.87 1.32
CA TYR A 123 9.93 23.92 0.47
C TYR A 123 10.35 23.74 -0.98
N LEU A 124 9.60 22.92 -1.71
CA LEU A 124 9.67 22.82 -3.16
C LEU A 124 8.41 23.40 -3.75
N TYR A 125 8.56 24.43 -4.57
CA TYR A 125 7.50 25.19 -5.21
C TYR A 125 7.27 24.69 -6.63
N ALA A 126 6.02 24.39 -6.97
CA ALA A 126 5.63 24.02 -8.32
C ALA A 126 5.68 25.25 -9.24
N ARG A 127 6.31 25.09 -10.41
CA ARG A 127 6.22 26.04 -11.52
C ARG A 127 5.26 25.53 -12.57
N TRP A 128 4.53 26.47 -13.16
CA TRP A 128 3.45 26.20 -14.10
C TRP A 128 3.66 27.04 -15.38
N GLN A 129 3.36 26.44 -16.53
CA GLN A 129 3.23 27.14 -17.81
C GLN A 129 1.76 27.13 -18.24
N PRO A 130 1.19 28.24 -18.71
CA PRO A 130 -0.18 28.25 -19.24
C PRO A 130 -0.27 27.34 -20.48
N VAL A 131 -1.36 26.58 -20.60
CA VAL A 131 -1.65 25.83 -21.83
C VAL A 131 -1.92 26.84 -22.96
N PRO A 132 -1.24 26.74 -24.12
CA PRO A 132 -1.47 27.64 -25.26
C PRO A 132 -2.90 27.65 -25.79
#